data_AF-A0A132NLV2-F1
#
_entry.id   AF-A0A132NLV2-F1
#
_cell.length_a   1.000
_cell.length_b   1.000
_cell.length_c   1.000
_cell.angle_alpha   90.00
_cell.angle_beta   90.00
_cell.angle_gamma   90.00
#
_symmetry.space_group_name_H-M   'P 1'
#
loop_
_entity.id
_entity.type
_entity.pdbx_description
1 polymer ?
#
loop_
_entity_poly.entity_id
_entity_poly.type
_entity_poly.pdbx_seq_one_letter_code
_entity_poly.pdbx_strand_id
1 'polypeptide(L)'
;LRAHLPIRRAALALAAATGAPEPDAVLFLFAEEADRLAHGLTGWAELAGLVAARRAYYQAWRERREELPSFLGTPAADEGDPVVKQIISAGWCGAGSAPGETPRVLRGLGVSCGTARGRVRVLRSPDDLASLRPGEVLVCEATSPSWTPVFSLLAACVCDVGGMLTHAATISREYGIPCVCDVGSATRDLRDGDEVEVDGTNGTVTLLARPDPVR
;
A
#
# COMPACT_ATOMS: atom_id res chain seq x y z
N LEU A 1 19.11 9.03 -6.32
CA LEU A 1 19.09 9.47 -7.74
C LEU A 1 18.07 10.58 -7.91
N ARG A 2 18.49 11.79 -8.34
CA ARG A 2 17.63 12.97 -8.56
C ARG A 2 16.92 12.97 -9.93
N ALA A 3 16.72 11.81 -10.56
CA ALA A 3 16.20 11.70 -11.94
C ALA A 3 14.80 12.33 -12.11
N HIS A 4 14.02 12.41 -11.03
CA HIS A 4 12.72 13.10 -11.04
C HIS A 4 12.82 14.62 -11.18
N LEU A 5 13.94 15.26 -10.79
CA LEU A 5 14.09 16.72 -10.87
C LEU A 5 14.18 17.21 -12.32
N PRO A 6 15.01 16.62 -13.22
CA PRO A 6 14.96 16.93 -14.64
C PRO A 6 13.59 16.71 -15.27
N ILE A 7 12.93 15.58 -14.96
CA ILE A 7 11.59 15.26 -15.48
C ILE A 7 10.58 16.31 -15.02
N ARG A 8 10.57 16.65 -13.73
CA ARG A 8 9.71 17.69 -13.17
C ARG A 8 9.97 19.04 -13.83
N ARG A 9 11.23 19.42 -14.01
CA ARG A 9 11.60 20.68 -14.66
C ARG A 9 11.13 20.72 -16.12
N ALA A 10 11.30 19.63 -16.85
CA ALA A 10 10.83 19.50 -18.23
C ALA A 10 9.30 19.59 -18.32
N ALA A 11 8.57 18.89 -17.45
CA ALA A 11 7.11 18.94 -17.38
C ALA A 11 6.60 20.37 -17.10
N LEU A 12 7.20 21.06 -16.12
CA LEU A 12 6.85 22.46 -15.80
C LEU A 12 7.13 23.41 -16.98
N ALA A 13 8.27 23.24 -17.66
CA ALA A 13 8.62 24.06 -18.82
C ALA A 13 7.66 23.83 -20.00
N LEU A 14 7.30 22.57 -20.26
CA LEU A 14 6.33 22.21 -21.29
C LEU A 14 4.94 22.76 -20.98
N ALA A 15 4.47 22.64 -19.74
CA ALA A 15 3.19 23.19 -19.33
C ALA A 15 3.13 24.70 -19.56
N ALA A 16 4.18 25.43 -19.17
CA ALA A 16 4.28 26.88 -19.38
C ALA A 16 4.35 27.27 -20.87
N ALA A 17 5.07 26.52 -21.70
CA ALA A 17 5.24 26.81 -23.12
C ALA A 17 3.99 26.50 -23.96
N THR A 18 3.16 25.54 -23.51
CA THR A 18 2.03 25.01 -24.30
C THR A 18 0.67 25.52 -23.83
N GLY A 19 0.64 26.28 -22.73
CA GLY A 19 -0.60 26.81 -22.14
C GLY A 19 -1.41 25.76 -21.37
N ALA A 20 -0.77 24.70 -20.88
CA ALA A 20 -1.44 23.73 -20.02
C ALA A 20 -1.92 24.43 -18.72
N PRO A 21 -3.18 24.21 -18.29
CA PRO A 21 -3.77 24.96 -17.17
C PRO A 21 -3.13 24.61 -15.81
N GLU A 22 -2.62 23.37 -15.66
CA GLU A 22 -1.93 22.92 -14.46
C GLU A 22 -0.49 22.49 -14.77
N PRO A 23 0.49 22.84 -13.92
CA PRO A 23 1.89 22.47 -14.15
C PRO A 23 2.14 20.95 -14.19
N ASP A 24 1.28 20.17 -13.54
CA ASP A 24 1.41 18.71 -13.40
C ASP A 24 0.66 17.95 -14.49
N ALA A 25 -0.09 18.64 -15.35
CA ALA A 25 -0.91 18.02 -16.36
C ALA A 25 -0.08 17.22 -17.40
N VAL A 26 1.16 17.65 -17.65
CA VAL A 26 2.12 16.96 -18.53
C VAL A 26 2.54 15.59 -17.96
N LEU A 27 2.43 15.35 -16.64
CA LEU A 27 2.76 14.05 -16.04
C LEU A 27 1.77 12.94 -16.41
N PHE A 28 0.63 13.28 -17.01
CA PHE A 28 -0.36 12.33 -17.52
C PHE A 28 -0.16 11.99 -19.01
N LEU A 29 0.91 12.50 -19.63
CA LEU A 29 1.31 12.17 -20.99
C LEU A 29 2.32 11.01 -20.98
N PHE A 30 2.27 10.15 -22.00
CA PHE A 30 3.34 9.23 -22.29
C PHE A 30 4.54 9.96 -22.90
N ALA A 31 5.71 9.33 -22.89
CA ALA A 31 6.95 9.94 -23.35
C ALA A 31 6.84 10.45 -24.79
N GLU A 32 6.20 9.68 -25.68
CA GLU A 32 6.00 10.02 -27.08
C GLU A 32 5.08 11.23 -27.28
N GLU A 33 4.05 11.36 -26.43
CA GLU A 33 3.10 12.48 -26.50
C GLU A 33 3.74 13.77 -25.97
N ALA A 34 4.50 13.67 -24.88
CA ALA A 34 5.28 14.77 -24.34
C ALA A 34 6.35 15.24 -25.33
N ASP A 35 7.00 14.31 -26.05
CA ASP A 35 7.99 14.63 -27.07
C ASP A 35 7.37 15.33 -28.29
N ARG A 36 6.22 14.85 -28.77
CA ARG A 36 5.47 15.51 -29.85
C ARG A 36 5.01 16.91 -29.46
N LEU A 37 4.54 17.08 -28.22
CA LEU A 37 4.16 18.38 -27.68
C LEU A 37 5.37 19.32 -27.60
N ALA A 38 6.53 18.82 -27.16
CA ALA A 38 7.78 19.57 -27.07
C ALA A 38 8.27 20.08 -28.44
N HIS A 39 8.11 19.28 -29.48
CA HIS A 39 8.50 19.61 -30.85
C HIS A 39 7.41 20.37 -31.63
N GLY A 40 6.27 20.71 -31.00
CA GLY A 40 5.17 21.40 -31.66
C GLY A 40 4.43 20.57 -32.72
N LEU A 41 4.60 19.24 -32.70
CA LEU A 41 3.93 18.31 -33.60
C LEU A 41 2.47 18.03 -33.20
N THR A 42 2.05 18.48 -32.03
CA THR A 42 0.67 18.46 -31.53
C THR A 42 0.47 19.62 -30.54
N GLY A 43 -0.75 20.16 -30.45
CA GLY A 43 -1.10 21.20 -29.50
C GLY A 43 -1.69 20.66 -28.19
N TRP A 44 -1.62 21.46 -27.11
CA TRP A 44 -2.25 21.10 -25.83
C TRP A 44 -3.75 20.80 -25.96
N ALA A 45 -4.48 21.54 -26.80
CA ALA A 45 -5.91 21.37 -27.00
C ALA A 45 -6.28 19.96 -27.49
N GLU A 46 -5.41 19.31 -28.27
CA GLU A 46 -5.62 17.94 -28.76
C GLU A 46 -5.42 16.90 -27.65
N LEU A 47 -4.50 17.16 -26.71
CA LEU A 47 -4.14 16.27 -25.61
C LEU A 47 -4.99 16.48 -24.35
N ALA A 48 -5.62 17.65 -24.20
CA ALA A 48 -6.35 18.02 -22.98
C ALA A 48 -7.44 17.01 -22.59
N GLY A 49 -8.19 16.51 -23.57
CA GLY A 49 -9.21 15.48 -23.35
C GLY A 49 -8.62 14.15 -22.86
N LEU A 50 -7.47 13.75 -23.41
CA LEU A 50 -6.76 12.53 -23.02
C LEU A 50 -6.19 12.63 -21.61
N VAL A 51 -5.59 13.78 -21.26
CA VAL A 51 -5.09 14.07 -19.92
C VAL A 51 -6.21 14.03 -18.89
N ALA A 52 -7.36 14.65 -19.19
CA ALA A 52 -8.53 14.63 -18.32
C ALA A 52 -9.03 13.19 -18.08
N ALA A 53 -9.15 12.39 -19.15
CA ALA A 53 -9.57 11.00 -19.06
C ALA A 53 -8.60 10.14 -18.22
N ARG A 54 -7.29 10.30 -18.41
CA ARG A 54 -6.27 9.56 -17.65
C ARG A 54 -6.23 9.95 -16.19
N ARG A 55 -6.42 11.23 -15.88
CA ARG A 55 -6.53 11.70 -14.50
C ARG A 55 -7.75 11.10 -13.81
N ALA A 56 -8.91 11.15 -14.47
CA ALA A 56 -10.12 10.55 -13.94
C ALA A 56 -9.95 9.04 -13.71
N TYR A 57 -9.33 8.32 -14.67
CA TYR A 57 -9.00 6.91 -14.53
C TYR A 57 -8.09 6.64 -13.32
N TYR A 58 -7.00 7.41 -13.18
CA TYR A 58 -6.08 7.27 -12.05
C TYR A 58 -6.76 7.54 -10.71
N GLN A 59 -7.56 8.60 -10.61
CA GLN A 59 -8.30 8.94 -9.39
C GLN A 59 -9.30 7.84 -9.01
N ALA A 60 -10.09 7.37 -9.97
CA ALA A 60 -11.07 6.32 -9.75
C ALA A 60 -10.43 5.03 -9.19
N TRP A 61 -9.28 4.62 -9.74
CA TRP A 61 -8.57 3.42 -9.23
C TRP A 61 -7.79 3.66 -7.94
N ARG A 62 -7.35 4.90 -7.69
CA ARG A 62 -6.72 5.25 -6.43
C ARG A 62 -7.71 5.17 -5.27
N GLU A 63 -8.94 5.62 -5.48
CA GLU A 63 -10.03 5.53 -4.49
C GLU A 63 -10.51 4.10 -4.28
N ARG A 64 -10.49 3.28 -5.35
CA ARG A 64 -10.91 1.88 -5.34
C ARG A 64 -9.74 0.90 -5.21
N ARG A 65 -8.62 1.34 -4.61
CA ARG A 65 -7.40 0.52 -4.53
C ARG A 65 -7.63 -0.80 -3.81
N GLU A 66 -8.51 -0.81 -2.80
CA GLU A 66 -8.91 -2.00 -2.04
C GLU A 66 -9.76 -3.00 -2.86
N GLU A 67 -10.34 -2.56 -3.98
CA GLU A 67 -11.10 -3.41 -4.91
C GLU A 67 -10.23 -4.03 -6.01
N LEU A 68 -8.96 -3.61 -6.13
CA LEU A 68 -8.08 -4.14 -7.16
C LEU A 68 -7.79 -5.63 -6.87
N PRO A 69 -8.01 -6.52 -7.85
CA PRO A 69 -7.69 -7.92 -7.66
C PRO A 69 -6.18 -8.10 -7.50
N SER A 70 -5.78 -9.00 -6.61
CA SER A 70 -4.36 -9.34 -6.40
C SER A 70 -3.71 -10.01 -7.61
N PHE A 71 -4.51 -10.55 -8.53
CA PHE A 71 -4.06 -11.12 -9.80
C PHE A 71 -4.96 -10.66 -10.95
N LEU A 72 -4.38 -10.48 -12.13
CA LEU A 72 -5.11 -10.29 -13.38
C LEU A 72 -5.01 -11.57 -14.22
N GLY A 73 -6.14 -12.10 -14.64
CA GLY A 73 -6.23 -13.36 -15.40
C GLY A 73 -6.60 -14.55 -14.52
N THR A 74 -6.33 -15.77 -14.99
CA THR A 74 -6.53 -17.00 -14.20
C THR A 74 -5.26 -17.29 -13.40
N PRO A 75 -5.30 -17.48 -12.07
CA PRO A 75 -4.12 -17.90 -11.32
C PRO A 75 -3.62 -19.21 -11.92
N ALA A 76 -2.30 -19.35 -12.10
CA ALA A 76 -1.75 -20.67 -12.37
C ALA A 76 -2.22 -21.61 -11.25
N ALA A 77 -2.66 -22.82 -11.61
CA ALA A 77 -2.89 -23.87 -10.63
C ALA A 77 -1.63 -24.02 -9.76
N ASP A 78 -1.78 -24.51 -8.53
CA ASP A 78 -0.85 -24.50 -7.39
C ASP A 78 0.54 -25.18 -7.61
N GLU A 79 1.05 -25.20 -8.83
CA GLU A 79 2.30 -25.82 -9.32
C GLU A 79 3.50 -24.85 -9.31
N GLY A 80 3.43 -23.76 -8.53
CA GLY A 80 4.54 -22.82 -8.37
C GLY A 80 5.55 -23.25 -7.30
N ASP A 81 6.83 -22.97 -7.54
CA ASP A 81 7.91 -23.12 -6.55
C ASP A 81 7.55 -22.40 -5.23
N PRO A 82 7.68 -23.04 -4.06
CA PRO A 82 7.38 -22.42 -2.77
C PRO A 82 8.17 -21.13 -2.50
N VAL A 83 9.40 -21.01 -3.03
CA VAL A 83 10.21 -19.79 -2.96
C VAL A 83 9.60 -18.68 -3.81
N VAL A 84 9.13 -19.01 -5.02
CA VAL A 84 8.43 -18.06 -5.87
C VAL A 84 7.17 -17.59 -5.15
N LYS A 85 6.34 -18.50 -4.62
CA LYS A 85 5.13 -18.15 -3.84
C LYS A 85 5.40 -17.16 -2.70
N GLN A 86 6.53 -17.28 -2.01
CA GLN A 86 6.95 -16.33 -0.97
C GLN A 86 7.48 -14.99 -1.51
N ILE A 87 8.13 -14.99 -2.68
CA ILE A 87 8.64 -13.77 -3.34
C ILE A 87 7.48 -12.96 -3.93
N ILE A 88 6.51 -13.62 -4.56
CA ILE A 88 5.40 -12.96 -5.26
C ILE A 88 4.13 -12.80 -4.42
N SER A 89 4.15 -13.15 -3.12
CA SER A 89 2.95 -13.09 -2.25
C SER A 89 1.77 -13.93 -2.81
N ALA A 90 2.04 -14.94 -3.63
CA ALA A 90 1.01 -15.68 -4.36
C ALA A 90 0.49 -16.90 -3.60
N GLY A 91 1.23 -17.39 -2.59
CA GLY A 91 0.86 -18.59 -1.84
C GLY A 91 -0.13 -18.33 -0.70
N TRP A 92 -0.21 -17.09 -0.20
CA TRP A 92 -1.06 -16.67 0.91
C TRP A 92 -2.02 -15.55 0.50
N CYS A 93 -2.41 -15.53 -0.77
CA CYS A 93 -3.72 -15.01 -1.19
C CYS A 93 -4.83 -15.91 -0.60
N GLY A 94 -4.85 -16.08 0.72
CA GLY A 94 -5.82 -16.84 1.47
C GLY A 94 -7.13 -16.08 1.45
N ALA A 95 -8.12 -16.67 0.79
CA ALA A 95 -9.55 -16.43 0.94
C ALA A 95 -9.89 -15.20 1.79
N GLY A 96 -9.93 -14.02 1.16
CA GLY A 96 -10.52 -12.85 1.78
C GLY A 96 -11.90 -13.26 2.31
N SER A 97 -12.17 -12.96 3.58
CA SER A 97 -13.49 -13.22 4.15
C SER A 97 -14.55 -12.56 3.26
N ALA A 98 -15.66 -13.26 3.06
CA ALA A 98 -16.78 -12.72 2.30
C ALA A 98 -17.17 -11.34 2.87
N PRO A 99 -17.55 -10.36 2.03
CA PRO A 99 -17.91 -9.03 2.50
C PRO A 99 -19.00 -9.13 3.59
N GLY A 100 -18.69 -8.69 4.82
CA GLY A 100 -19.67 -8.63 5.92
C GLY A 100 -19.35 -9.47 7.16
N GLU A 101 -18.39 -10.40 7.11
CA GLU A 101 -17.95 -11.16 8.28
C GLU A 101 -16.50 -10.82 8.60
N THR A 102 -16.25 -10.01 9.64
CA THR A 102 -14.89 -9.82 10.15
C THR A 102 -14.46 -11.09 10.88
N PRO A 103 -13.51 -11.87 10.35
CA PRO A 103 -13.06 -13.07 11.02
C PRO A 103 -12.39 -12.69 12.35
N ARG A 104 -12.64 -13.47 13.39
CA ARG A 104 -11.96 -13.27 14.68
C ARG A 104 -10.45 -13.45 14.59
N VAL A 105 -9.96 -14.17 13.58
CA VAL A 105 -8.54 -14.42 13.35
C VAL A 105 -8.24 -14.22 11.88
N LEU A 106 -7.35 -13.28 11.59
CA LEU A 106 -6.70 -13.11 10.30
C LEU A 106 -5.40 -13.91 10.28
N ARG A 107 -5.01 -14.41 9.11
CA ARG A 107 -3.77 -15.15 8.91
C ARG A 107 -2.94 -14.44 7.86
N GLY A 108 -1.69 -14.14 8.20
CA GLY A 108 -0.64 -13.71 7.27
C GLY A 108 0.71 -14.41 7.56
N LEU A 109 1.69 -14.27 6.70
CA LEU A 109 3.02 -14.80 6.93
C LEU A 109 3.65 -14.17 8.19
N GLY A 110 4.00 -14.99 9.19
CA GLY A 110 4.80 -14.54 10.33
C GLY A 110 6.23 -14.22 9.89
N VAL A 111 6.63 -12.95 9.95
CA VAL A 111 7.93 -12.48 9.42
C VAL A 111 8.90 -11.96 10.49
N SER A 112 8.39 -11.67 11.69
CA SER A 112 9.18 -11.30 12.87
C SER A 112 8.52 -11.91 14.10
N CYS A 113 9.26 -12.75 14.83
CA CYS A 113 8.70 -13.57 15.91
C CYS A 113 8.29 -12.76 17.14
N GLY A 114 7.52 -13.40 18.01
CA GLY A 114 6.98 -12.81 19.24
C GLY A 114 5.47 -12.57 19.18
N THR A 115 4.94 -12.10 20.31
CA THR A 115 3.50 -11.82 20.47
C THR A 115 3.33 -10.47 21.16
N ALA A 116 2.43 -9.64 20.64
CA ALA A 116 2.11 -8.35 21.23
C ALA A 116 0.63 -8.02 21.06
N ARG A 117 0.12 -7.17 21.96
CA ARG A 117 -1.24 -6.64 21.90
C ARG A 117 -1.20 -5.12 21.79
N GLY A 118 -2.19 -4.56 21.12
CA GLY A 118 -2.34 -3.11 21.05
C GLY A 118 -3.59 -2.70 20.30
N ARG A 119 -3.84 -1.39 20.33
CA ARG A 119 -4.91 -0.78 19.51
C ARG A 119 -4.43 -0.68 18.07
N VAL A 120 -5.28 -1.07 17.15
CA VAL A 120 -5.06 -0.94 15.72
C VAL A 120 -5.04 0.54 15.33
N ARG A 121 -4.05 0.88 14.52
CA ARG A 121 -3.99 2.10 13.72
C ARG A 121 -3.81 1.71 12.26
N VAL A 122 -4.83 1.94 11.44
CA VAL A 122 -4.81 1.69 9.99
C VAL A 122 -4.30 2.93 9.27
N LEU A 123 -3.13 2.84 8.65
CA LEU A 123 -2.54 3.96 7.87
C LEU A 123 -2.39 3.58 6.41
N ARG A 124 -2.79 4.50 5.51
CA ARG A 124 -2.69 4.33 4.05
C ARG A 124 -1.53 5.11 3.43
N SER A 125 -1.04 6.15 4.11
CA SER A 125 0.08 6.98 3.65
C SER A 125 1.10 7.20 4.77
N PRO A 126 2.41 7.32 4.44
CA PRO A 126 3.38 7.82 5.40
C PRO A 126 3.08 9.25 5.87
N ASP A 127 2.26 10.01 5.15
CA ASP A 127 1.83 11.35 5.58
C ASP A 127 1.00 11.31 6.87
N ASP A 128 0.36 10.17 7.17
CA ASP A 128 -0.51 9.98 8.33
C ASP A 128 0.25 9.46 9.58
N LEU A 129 1.57 9.27 9.48
CA LEU A 129 2.40 8.70 10.55
C LEU A 129 2.33 9.49 11.86
N ALA A 130 2.04 10.79 11.81
CA ALA A 130 1.90 11.65 12.99
C ALA A 130 0.69 11.29 13.88
N SER A 131 -0.28 10.54 13.34
CA SER A 131 -1.46 10.08 14.08
C SER A 131 -1.18 8.86 14.98
N LEU A 132 -0.11 8.12 14.71
CA LEU A 132 0.29 6.94 15.46
C LEU A 132 0.65 7.29 16.91
N ARG A 133 0.31 6.38 17.83
CA ARG A 133 0.66 6.50 19.26
C ARG A 133 1.55 5.34 19.73
N PRO A 134 2.38 5.56 20.76
CA PRO A 134 3.19 4.49 21.33
C PRO A 134 2.35 3.30 21.79
N GLY A 135 2.79 2.09 21.47
CA GLY A 135 2.11 0.84 21.80
C GLY A 135 0.95 0.46 20.87
N GLU A 136 0.68 1.24 19.82
CA GLU A 136 -0.30 0.85 18.79
C GLU A 136 0.26 -0.24 17.87
N VAL A 137 -0.66 -1.01 17.27
CA VAL A 137 -0.38 -1.96 16.19
C VAL A 137 -0.60 -1.25 14.87
N LEU A 138 0.47 -1.10 14.08
CA LEU A 138 0.36 -0.54 12.73
C LEU A 138 -0.27 -1.57 11.80
N VAL A 139 -1.34 -1.16 11.11
CA VAL A 139 -1.96 -1.92 10.02
C VAL A 139 -1.85 -1.07 8.76
N CYS A 140 -1.30 -1.62 7.67
CA CYS A 140 -1.15 -0.91 6.40
C CYS A 140 -1.08 -1.88 5.22
N GLU A 141 -1.17 -1.36 3.98
CA GLU A 141 -1.03 -2.20 2.79
C GLU A 141 0.40 -2.76 2.70
N ALA A 142 1.38 -1.85 2.74
CA ALA A 142 2.81 -2.16 2.76
C ALA A 142 3.57 -0.97 3.35
N THR A 143 4.78 -1.23 3.85
CA THR A 143 5.68 -0.18 4.35
C THR A 143 6.81 0.10 3.37
N SER A 144 7.43 1.27 3.51
CA SER A 144 8.63 1.67 2.80
C SER A 144 9.60 2.37 3.77
N PRO A 145 10.86 2.68 3.38
CA PRO A 145 11.82 3.33 4.27
C PRO A 145 11.34 4.66 4.90
N SER A 146 10.36 5.33 4.30
CA SER A 146 9.77 6.53 4.91
C SER A 146 9.00 6.26 6.21
N TRP A 147 8.64 4.99 6.47
CA TRP A 147 7.91 4.56 7.65
C TRP A 147 8.83 4.19 8.82
N THR A 148 10.13 3.98 8.57
CA THR A 148 11.10 3.56 9.59
C THR A 148 11.07 4.38 10.89
N PRO A 149 10.89 5.72 10.89
CA PRO A 149 10.93 6.50 12.13
C PRO A 149 9.91 6.08 13.18
N VAL A 150 8.77 5.51 12.77
CA VAL A 150 7.70 5.13 13.70
C VAL A 150 7.83 3.72 14.29
N PHE A 151 8.71 2.87 13.76
CA PHE A 151 8.81 1.48 14.22
C PHE A 151 9.24 1.33 15.67
N SER A 152 9.99 2.30 16.20
CA SER A 152 10.34 2.38 17.61
C SER A 152 9.14 2.56 18.56
N LEU A 153 7.98 2.99 18.04
CA LEU A 153 6.77 3.25 18.82
C LEU A 153 5.80 2.06 18.82
N LEU A 154 5.97 1.11 17.90
CA LEU A 154 4.97 0.07 17.64
C LEU A 154 5.00 -1.05 18.66
N ALA A 155 3.83 -1.59 18.98
CA ALA A 155 3.73 -2.89 19.65
C ALA A 155 3.91 -4.04 18.66
N ALA A 156 3.35 -3.90 17.45
CA ALA A 156 3.47 -4.86 16.35
C ALA A 156 3.17 -4.18 15.00
N CYS A 157 3.51 -4.88 13.91
CA CYS A 157 3.21 -4.44 12.54
C CYS A 157 2.42 -5.52 11.78
N VAL A 158 1.41 -5.11 11.03
CA VAL A 158 0.59 -5.98 10.19
C VAL A 158 0.50 -5.37 8.79
N CYS A 159 0.82 -6.15 7.76
CA CYS A 159 0.77 -5.71 6.37
C CYS A 159 -0.08 -6.65 5.51
N ASP A 160 -0.88 -6.06 4.60
CA ASP A 160 -1.64 -6.84 3.63
C ASP A 160 -0.76 -7.46 2.55
N VAL A 161 0.34 -6.79 2.21
CA VAL A 161 1.29 -7.23 1.19
C VAL A 161 2.67 -7.36 1.80
N GLY A 162 3.37 -8.42 1.41
CA GLY A 162 4.81 -8.56 1.61
C GLY A 162 5.25 -9.91 2.13
N GLY A 163 6.52 -10.25 1.90
CA GLY A 163 7.15 -11.49 2.36
C GLY A 163 8.29 -11.28 3.35
N MET A 164 9.00 -12.37 3.66
CA MET A 164 10.12 -12.44 4.62
C MET A 164 11.24 -11.41 4.42
N LEU A 165 11.44 -10.94 3.18
CA LEU A 165 12.53 -10.05 2.79
C LEU A 165 12.09 -8.60 2.57
N THR A 166 10.83 -8.28 2.88
CA THR A 166 10.32 -6.92 2.69
C THR A 166 10.82 -5.95 3.74
N HIS A 167 10.59 -4.66 3.49
CA HIS A 167 10.92 -3.60 4.43
C HIS A 167 10.29 -3.86 5.80
N ALA A 168 8.97 -4.12 5.87
CA ALA A 168 8.24 -4.41 7.11
C ALA A 168 8.89 -5.56 7.91
N ALA A 169 9.21 -6.66 7.24
CA ALA A 169 9.83 -7.83 7.86
C ALA A 169 11.23 -7.53 8.41
N THR A 170 12.05 -6.80 7.64
CA THR A 170 13.43 -6.48 8.02
C THR A 170 13.45 -5.53 9.20
N ILE A 171 12.72 -4.42 9.09
CA ILE A 171 12.74 -3.39 10.13
C ILE A 171 12.06 -3.88 11.42
N SER A 172 11.01 -4.70 11.34
CA SER A 172 10.40 -5.29 12.55
C SER A 172 11.36 -6.18 13.32
N ARG A 173 12.22 -6.95 12.63
CA ARG A 173 13.25 -7.76 13.27
C ARG A 173 14.35 -6.91 13.91
N GLU A 174 14.72 -5.80 13.28
CA GLU A 174 15.70 -4.85 13.84
C GLU A 174 15.19 -4.20 15.13
N TYR A 175 13.90 -3.85 15.18
CA TYR A 175 13.26 -3.27 16.38
C TYR A 175 12.74 -4.33 17.37
N GLY A 176 12.82 -5.62 17.03
CA GLY A 176 12.36 -6.71 17.90
C GLY A 176 10.86 -6.75 18.14
N ILE A 177 10.04 -6.24 17.20
CA ILE A 177 8.57 -6.27 17.29
C ILE A 177 7.98 -7.42 16.47
N PRO A 178 6.87 -8.02 16.91
CA PRO A 178 6.14 -9.01 16.11
C PRO A 178 5.61 -8.41 14.81
N CYS A 179 5.70 -9.18 13.73
CA CYS A 179 5.19 -8.73 12.44
C CYS A 179 4.57 -9.87 11.63
N VAL A 180 3.41 -9.59 11.04
CA VAL A 180 2.67 -10.47 10.15
C VAL A 180 2.43 -9.75 8.83
N CYS A 181 2.93 -10.28 7.73
CA CYS A 181 2.71 -9.74 6.38
C CYS A 181 1.78 -10.65 5.57
N ASP A 182 1.47 -10.30 4.32
CA ASP A 182 0.66 -11.14 3.42
C ASP A 182 -0.70 -11.53 4.02
N VAL A 183 -1.32 -10.64 4.80
CA VAL A 183 -2.67 -10.88 5.37
C VAL A 183 -3.75 -10.72 4.31
N GLY A 184 -3.51 -9.89 3.28
CA GLY A 184 -4.42 -9.63 2.17
C GLY A 184 -5.69 -8.82 2.49
N SER A 185 -6.11 -8.73 3.76
CA SER A 185 -7.35 -8.05 4.13
C SER A 185 -7.34 -7.29 5.46
N ALA A 186 -6.22 -7.20 6.18
CA ALA A 186 -6.11 -6.51 7.45
C ALA A 186 -6.56 -5.04 7.36
N THR A 187 -6.20 -4.29 6.32
CA THR A 187 -6.62 -2.87 6.20
C THR A 187 -8.13 -2.69 5.98
N ARG A 188 -8.79 -3.72 5.47
CA ARG A 188 -10.25 -3.74 5.24
C ARG A 188 -11.01 -4.28 6.45
N ASP A 189 -10.50 -5.32 7.08
CA ASP A 189 -11.19 -6.08 8.11
C ASP A 189 -10.96 -5.50 9.53
N LEU A 190 -9.79 -4.88 9.77
CA LEU A 190 -9.48 -4.18 11.02
C LEU A 190 -9.80 -2.69 10.92
N ARG A 191 -10.13 -2.08 12.05
CA ARG A 191 -10.50 -0.66 12.16
C ARG A 191 -9.65 0.03 13.21
N ASP A 192 -9.48 1.34 13.05
CA ASP A 192 -8.88 2.18 14.07
C ASP A 192 -9.55 1.95 15.44
N GLY A 193 -8.72 1.66 16.44
CA GLY A 193 -9.15 1.42 17.82
C GLY A 193 -9.49 -0.03 18.16
N ASP A 194 -9.62 -0.94 17.18
CA ASP A 194 -9.76 -2.38 17.43
C ASP A 194 -8.59 -2.86 18.33
N GLU A 195 -8.87 -3.69 19.32
CA GLU A 195 -7.83 -4.33 20.13
C GLU A 195 -7.49 -5.69 19.52
N VAL A 196 -6.22 -5.89 19.21
CA VAL A 196 -5.74 -7.13 18.57
C VAL A 196 -4.57 -7.74 19.33
N GLU A 197 -4.40 -9.05 19.16
CA GLU A 197 -3.17 -9.78 19.45
C GLU A 197 -2.51 -10.19 18.15
N VAL A 198 -1.24 -9.83 17.97
CA VAL A 198 -0.42 -10.21 16.81
C VAL A 198 0.57 -11.26 17.27
N ASP A 199 0.53 -12.44 16.67
CA ASP A 199 1.53 -13.49 16.81
C ASP A 199 2.33 -13.58 15.50
N GLY A 200 3.51 -12.97 15.52
CA GLY A 200 4.42 -12.94 14.38
C GLY A 200 5.21 -14.25 14.20
N THR A 201 5.06 -15.21 15.12
CA THR A 201 5.65 -16.56 15.00
C THR A 201 4.73 -17.47 14.19
N ASN A 202 3.44 -17.49 14.55
CA ASN A 202 2.44 -18.33 13.89
C ASN A 202 1.74 -17.64 12.72
N GLY A 203 1.97 -16.34 12.52
CA GLY A 203 1.37 -15.61 11.40
C GLY A 203 -0.11 -15.33 11.61
N THR A 204 -0.51 -14.94 12.82
CA THR A 204 -1.94 -14.72 13.15
C THR A 204 -2.17 -13.37 13.79
N VAL A 205 -3.30 -12.75 13.43
CA VAL A 205 -3.80 -11.53 14.07
C VAL A 205 -5.20 -11.81 14.59
N THR A 206 -5.37 -11.79 15.91
CA THR A 206 -6.63 -12.11 16.58
C THR A 206 -7.32 -10.83 17.03
N LEU A 207 -8.56 -10.61 16.60
CA LEU A 207 -9.41 -9.52 17.09
C LEU A 207 -9.94 -9.87 18.49
N LEU A 208 -9.49 -9.11 19.49
CA LEU A 208 -9.86 -9.30 20.90
C LEU A 208 -11.12 -8.52 21.26
N ALA A 209 -11.18 -7.25 20.87
CA ALA A 209 -12.32 -6.38 21.10
C ALA A 209 -12.45 -5.35 19.98
N ARG A 210 -13.68 -5.03 19.62
CA ARG A 210 -14.01 -3.89 18.76
C ARG A 210 -14.75 -2.88 19.61
N PRO A 211 -14.18 -1.69 19.88
CA PRO A 211 -14.90 -0.67 20.61
C PRO A 211 -16.14 -0.24 19.80
N ASP A 212 -17.22 0.08 20.51
CA ASP A 212 -18.41 0.64 19.88
C ASP A 212 -18.02 1.93 19.15
N PRO A 213 -18.57 2.19 17.95
CA PRO A 213 -18.31 3.45 17.25
C PRO A 213 -18.73 4.60 18.17
N VAL A 214 -17.76 5.45 18.52
CA VAL A 214 -18.01 6.66 19.31
C VAL A 214 -19.04 7.50 18.52
N ARG A 215 -20.23 7.67 19.10
CA ARG A 215 -21.32 8.51 18.57
C ARG A 215 -20.92 9.98 18.52
#